data_AF-A0A0D0CR11-F1
#
_entry.id   AF-A0A0D0CR11-F1
#
_cell.length_a   1.000
_cell.length_b   1.000
_cell.length_c   1.000
_cell.angle_alpha   90.00
_cell.angle_beta   90.00
_cell.angle_gamma   90.00
#
_symmetry.space_group_name_H-M   'P 1'
#
loop_
_entity.id
_entity.type
_entity.pdbx_description
1 polymer ?
#
loop_
_entity_poly.entity_id
_entity_poly.type
_entity_poly.pdbx_seq_one_letter_code
_entity_poly.pdbx_strand_id
1 'polypeptide(L)'
;ANMPVAPVNLHLSSSAPNSSRSTSPAFSNATTHADSMSLLLIDDIPLAKIPSMSTWLKSLDDHKERGKDGIGFVQFSNIFEQEGFLRLSQLSGEFISWNELQEMLKVPRGTALLIMQHAKQDLWKLALEVIRDIPAL
;
A
#
# COMPACT_ATOMS: atom_id res chain seq x y z
N ALA A 1 -55.99 61.83 27.00
CA ALA A 1 -56.44 60.60 26.29
C ALA A 1 -55.31 60.12 25.40
N ASN A 2 -54.91 58.87 25.29
CA ASN A 2 -55.21 57.64 26.01
C ASN A 2 -54.02 56.71 25.72
N MET A 3 -53.40 56.11 26.75
CA MET A 3 -52.60 54.89 26.57
C MET A 3 -53.54 53.72 26.27
N PRO A 4 -53.02 52.64 25.68
CA PRO A 4 -53.10 51.36 26.39
C PRO A 4 -51.80 50.54 26.36
N VAL A 5 -51.65 49.74 27.42
CA VAL A 5 -50.55 48.83 27.76
C VAL A 5 -51.07 47.38 27.80
N ALA A 6 -50.21 46.43 27.36
CA ALA A 6 -50.12 44.98 27.65
C ALA A 6 -51.18 44.02 27.03
N PRO A 7 -50.92 42.69 26.82
CA PRO A 7 -50.01 41.83 27.62
C PRO A 7 -49.16 40.69 26.94
N VAL A 8 -48.09 40.33 27.66
CA VAL A 8 -47.56 39.01 28.10
C VAL A 8 -47.44 37.78 27.16
N ASN A 9 -46.20 37.26 27.13
CA ASN A 9 -45.62 36.00 26.63
C ASN A 9 -46.35 34.69 27.01
N LEU A 10 -46.45 33.74 26.06
CA LEU A 10 -46.47 32.28 26.34
C LEU A 10 -45.86 31.45 25.18
N HIS A 11 -44.73 30.80 25.49
CA HIS A 11 -44.37 29.41 25.20
C HIS A 11 -44.40 28.89 23.74
N LEU A 12 -43.21 28.70 23.15
CA LEU A 12 -43.01 27.70 22.10
C LEU A 12 -41.88 26.74 22.52
N SER A 13 -42.27 25.52 22.87
CA SER A 13 -41.36 24.41 23.15
C SER A 13 -40.63 23.96 21.88
N SER A 14 -39.35 23.63 21.98
CA SER A 14 -38.70 22.68 21.07
C SER A 14 -37.56 21.94 21.78
N SER A 15 -37.86 20.68 22.10
CA SER A 15 -37.02 19.51 22.33
C SER A 15 -35.49 19.62 22.18
N ALA A 16 -34.77 19.12 23.20
CA ALA A 16 -33.42 18.55 23.05
C ALA A 16 -33.52 17.16 22.35
N PRO A 17 -32.46 16.62 21.72
CA PRO A 17 -31.43 15.93 22.53
C PRO A 17 -29.97 15.97 21.98
N ASN A 18 -29.04 15.69 22.89
CA ASN A 18 -27.74 15.02 22.72
C ASN A 18 -26.98 15.18 21.40
N SER A 19 -25.86 15.91 21.42
CA SER A 19 -24.75 15.69 20.48
C SER A 19 -23.55 15.07 21.18
N SER A 20 -23.32 13.84 20.76
CA SER A 20 -22.33 12.88 21.19
C SER A 20 -20.89 13.41 21.07
N ARG A 21 -20.13 13.15 22.14
CA ARG A 21 -18.70 12.86 22.18
C ARG A 21 -18.09 12.56 20.80
N SER A 22 -17.42 13.56 20.21
CA SER A 22 -16.47 13.34 19.11
C SER A 22 -15.10 13.10 19.72
N THR A 23 -14.84 11.86 20.12
CA THR A 23 -13.46 11.39 20.27
C THR A 23 -12.94 11.11 18.87
N SER A 24 -12.15 12.03 18.33
CA SER A 24 -11.28 11.72 17.20
C SER A 24 -10.51 10.44 17.53
N PRO A 25 -10.57 9.38 16.71
CA PRO A 25 -9.54 8.37 16.78
C PRO A 25 -8.27 9.08 16.30
N ALA A 26 -7.34 9.34 17.23
CA ALA A 26 -5.95 9.52 16.87
C ALA A 26 -5.59 8.32 15.98
N PHE A 27 -5.17 8.59 14.75
CA PHE A 27 -4.61 7.55 13.89
C PHE A 27 -3.44 6.93 14.66
N SER A 28 -3.69 5.78 15.26
CA SER A 28 -2.65 4.96 15.86
C SER A 28 -1.64 4.63 14.77
N ASN A 29 -0.41 5.13 14.93
CA ASN A 29 0.76 4.73 14.17
C ASN A 29 1.09 3.24 14.43
N ALA A 30 0.22 2.34 13.98
CA ALA A 30 0.39 0.89 14.10
C ALA A 30 1.11 0.29 12.87
N THR A 31 2.04 1.03 12.26
CA THR A 31 2.79 0.54 11.09
C THR A 31 4.17 -0.04 11.46
N THR A 32 4.59 -0.04 12.72
CA THR A 32 6.03 -0.21 13.05
C THR A 32 6.50 -1.60 13.44
N HIS A 33 5.65 -2.63 13.48
CA HIS A 33 6.12 -4.00 13.83
C HIS A 33 5.98 -5.03 12.69
N ALA A 34 4.95 -4.93 11.85
CA ALA A 34 4.75 -5.87 10.74
C ALA A 34 5.60 -5.52 9.51
N ASP A 35 5.72 -4.23 9.16
CA ASP A 35 6.63 -3.78 8.09
C ASP A 35 8.09 -4.01 8.50
N SER A 36 8.47 -3.74 9.75
CA SER A 36 9.85 -3.94 10.24
C SER A 36 10.30 -5.42 10.22
N MET A 37 9.44 -6.36 10.62
CA MET A 37 9.76 -7.79 10.53
C MET A 37 9.81 -8.28 9.07
N SER A 38 9.01 -7.69 8.19
CA SER A 38 9.00 -8.03 6.77
C SER A 38 10.26 -7.55 6.05
N LEU A 39 10.79 -6.38 6.44
CA LEU A 39 11.99 -5.80 5.86
C LEU A 39 13.26 -6.54 6.32
N LEU A 40 13.36 -6.87 7.62
CA LEU A 40 14.48 -7.66 8.15
C LEU A 40 14.59 -9.03 7.48
N LEU A 41 13.47 -9.66 7.09
CA LEU A 41 13.48 -10.93 6.36
C LEU A 41 13.95 -10.81 4.90
N ILE A 42 13.80 -9.62 4.29
CA ILE A 42 14.20 -9.38 2.90
C ILE A 42 15.71 -9.19 2.80
N ASP A 43 16.34 -8.58 3.80
CA ASP A 43 17.79 -8.37 3.85
C ASP A 43 18.58 -9.69 3.90
N ASP A 44 17.98 -10.74 4.46
CA ASP A 44 18.58 -12.07 4.56
C ASP A 44 18.43 -12.92 3.28
N ILE A 45 17.72 -12.41 2.25
CA ILE A 45 17.57 -13.14 0.99
C ILE A 45 18.90 -13.09 0.22
N PRO A 46 19.53 -14.24 -0.13
CA PRO A 46 20.72 -14.24 -0.94
C PRO A 46 20.45 -13.54 -2.28
N LEU A 47 21.32 -12.60 -2.68
CA LEU A 47 21.15 -11.84 -3.92
C LEU A 47 20.96 -12.73 -5.17
N ALA A 48 21.57 -13.93 -5.17
CA ALA A 48 21.42 -14.92 -6.24
C ALA A 48 19.99 -15.51 -6.35
N LYS A 49 19.20 -15.49 -5.27
CA LYS A 49 17.79 -15.89 -5.26
C LYS A 49 16.85 -14.74 -5.64
N ILE A 50 17.31 -13.48 -5.60
CA ILE A 50 16.49 -12.32 -5.98
C ILE A 50 16.47 -12.20 -7.50
N PRO A 51 15.29 -12.31 -8.16
CA PRO A 51 15.21 -12.24 -9.61
C PRO A 51 15.58 -10.85 -10.13
N SER A 52 16.07 -10.81 -11.37
CA SER A 52 16.16 -9.55 -12.11
C SER A 52 14.77 -8.97 -12.35
N MET A 53 14.69 -7.65 -12.51
CA MET A 53 13.41 -6.98 -12.78
C MET A 53 12.70 -7.56 -14.00
N SER A 54 13.42 -7.71 -15.12
CA SER A 54 12.90 -8.29 -16.36
C SER A 54 12.41 -9.73 -16.20
N THR A 55 13.14 -10.58 -15.46
CA THR A 55 12.74 -11.97 -15.19
C THR A 55 11.47 -12.00 -14.34
N TRP A 56 11.41 -11.16 -13.31
CA TRP A 56 10.24 -11.09 -12.44
C TRP A 56 9.00 -10.58 -13.17
N LEU A 57 9.09 -9.50 -13.94
CA LEU A 57 7.96 -8.96 -14.72
C LEU A 57 7.43 -10.00 -15.72
N LYS A 58 8.32 -10.70 -16.42
CA LYS A 58 7.92 -11.80 -17.31
C LYS A 58 7.19 -12.91 -16.55
N SER A 59 7.64 -13.25 -15.34
CA SER A 59 6.96 -14.24 -14.52
C SER A 59 5.55 -13.83 -14.11
N LEU A 60 5.27 -12.52 -13.96
CA LEU A 60 3.91 -12.03 -13.70
C LEU A 60 3.00 -12.24 -14.91
N ASP A 61 3.50 -11.99 -16.12
CA ASP A 61 2.76 -12.20 -17.36
C ASP A 61 2.48 -13.69 -17.62
N ASP A 62 3.46 -14.55 -17.36
CA ASP A 62 3.33 -16.00 -17.53
C ASP A 62 2.43 -16.65 -16.46
N HIS A 63 2.12 -15.93 -15.37
CA HIS A 63 1.32 -16.45 -14.27
C HIS A 63 -0.19 -16.40 -14.57
N LYS A 64 -0.83 -17.58 -14.61
CA LYS A 64 -2.25 -17.77 -14.98
C LYS A 64 -3.22 -16.76 -14.34
N GLU A 65 -3.09 -16.51 -13.04
CA GLU A 65 -3.99 -15.60 -12.32
C GLU A 65 -3.55 -14.14 -12.31
N ARG A 66 -2.27 -13.82 -12.55
CA ARG A 66 -1.75 -12.46 -12.42
C ARG A 66 -1.65 -11.78 -13.79
N GLY A 67 -1.35 -12.53 -14.85
CA GLY A 67 -1.34 -12.04 -16.23
C GLY A 67 -2.73 -11.88 -16.85
N LYS A 68 -3.81 -12.34 -16.18
CA LYS A 68 -5.17 -12.37 -16.75
C LYS A 68 -5.78 -10.99 -17.00
N ASP A 69 -5.29 -9.96 -16.31
CA ASP A 69 -5.80 -8.59 -16.44
C ASP A 69 -5.27 -7.88 -17.69
N GLY A 70 -4.42 -8.54 -18.50
CA GLY A 70 -3.93 -8.02 -19.78
C GLY A 70 -2.96 -6.85 -19.65
N ILE A 71 -2.40 -6.62 -18.45
CA ILE A 71 -1.50 -5.49 -18.17
C ILE A 71 -0.18 -5.61 -18.94
N GLY A 72 0.32 -6.82 -19.22
CA GLY A 72 1.58 -7.00 -19.93
C GLY A 72 2.76 -6.36 -19.20
N PHE A 73 3.07 -6.83 -18.00
CA PHE A 73 4.07 -6.27 -17.09
C PHE A 73 5.48 -6.19 -17.70
N VAL A 74 5.85 -7.12 -18.59
CA VAL A 74 7.17 -7.14 -19.25
C VAL A 74 7.46 -5.85 -20.01
N GLN A 75 6.43 -5.12 -20.46
CA GLN A 75 6.59 -3.84 -21.18
C GLN A 75 7.29 -2.77 -20.32
N PHE A 76 7.21 -2.88 -18.99
CA PHE A 76 7.82 -1.93 -18.06
C PHE A 76 9.31 -2.20 -17.83
N SER A 77 9.85 -3.34 -18.29
CA SER A 77 11.24 -3.75 -18.04
C SER A 77 12.26 -2.68 -18.42
N ASN A 78 12.13 -2.11 -19.62
CA ASN A 78 13.05 -1.08 -20.10
C ASN A 78 12.99 0.21 -19.25
N ILE A 79 11.82 0.59 -18.74
CA ILE A 79 11.70 1.78 -17.89
C ILE A 79 12.43 1.55 -16.56
N PHE A 80 12.23 0.39 -15.94
CA PHE A 80 12.95 0.06 -14.71
C PHE A 80 14.48 0.02 -14.91
N GLU A 81 14.95 -0.56 -16.02
CA GLU A 81 16.39 -0.62 -16.32
C GLU A 81 16.99 0.78 -16.55
N GLN A 82 16.27 1.67 -17.24
CA GLN A 82 16.69 3.06 -17.44
C GLN A 82 16.76 3.84 -16.12
N GLU A 83 15.88 3.54 -15.17
CA GLU A 83 15.82 4.15 -13.84
C GLU A 83 16.73 3.45 -12.81
N GLY A 84 17.49 2.42 -13.22
CA GLY A 84 18.44 1.71 -12.34
C GLY A 84 17.82 0.68 -11.39
N PHE A 85 16.55 0.32 -11.60
CA PHE A 85 15.87 -0.76 -10.88
C PHE A 85 16.17 -2.11 -11.55
N LEU A 86 17.23 -2.78 -11.10
CA LEU A 86 17.76 -4.02 -11.66
C LEU A 86 17.23 -5.29 -10.97
N ARG A 87 16.71 -5.17 -9.74
CA ARG A 87 16.32 -6.28 -8.87
C ARG A 87 14.98 -6.03 -8.19
N LEU A 88 14.26 -7.11 -7.91
CA LEU A 88 12.96 -7.07 -7.25
C LEU A 88 12.99 -6.39 -5.87
N SER A 89 14.07 -6.59 -5.10
CA SER A 89 14.21 -6.00 -3.76
C SER A 89 14.16 -4.48 -3.76
N GLN A 90 14.49 -3.82 -4.87
CA GLN A 90 14.42 -2.36 -5.01
C GLN A 90 12.98 -1.84 -5.14
N LEU A 91 11.98 -2.72 -5.26
CA LEU A 91 10.57 -2.37 -5.14
C LEU A 91 10.03 -2.58 -3.72
N SER A 92 10.89 -2.90 -2.75
CA SER A 92 10.52 -2.77 -1.35
C SER A 92 10.16 -1.29 -1.09
N GLY A 93 9.17 -1.06 -0.23
CA GLY A 93 8.64 0.29 0.00
C GLY A 93 9.63 1.30 0.59
N GLU A 94 10.88 0.89 0.81
CA GLU A 94 11.98 1.74 1.28
C GLU A 94 12.62 2.56 0.15
N PHE A 95 12.63 2.06 -1.08
CA PHE A 95 13.36 2.69 -2.20
C PHE A 95 12.44 3.46 -3.14
N ILE A 96 11.18 3.05 -3.25
CA ILE A 96 10.20 3.70 -4.12
C ILE A 96 8.80 3.59 -3.53
N SER A 97 8.09 4.73 -3.49
CA SER A 97 6.68 4.78 -3.11
C SER A 97 5.77 4.41 -4.30
N TRP A 98 4.51 4.07 -4.01
CA TRP A 98 3.55 3.77 -5.08
C TRP A 98 3.28 4.99 -5.99
N ASN A 99 3.38 6.21 -5.45
CA ASN A 99 3.22 7.45 -6.22
C ASN A 99 4.36 7.63 -7.21
N GLU A 100 5.60 7.48 -6.75
CA GLU A 100 6.79 7.59 -7.61
C GLU A 100 6.77 6.49 -8.69
N LEU A 101 6.40 5.27 -8.32
CA LEU A 101 6.23 4.17 -9.26
C LEU A 101 5.17 4.48 -10.32
N GLN A 102 4.05 5.09 -9.92
CA GLN A 102 2.99 5.51 -10.83
C GLN A 102 3.49 6.54 -11.84
N GLU A 103 4.21 7.56 -11.36
CA GLU A 103 4.75 8.63 -12.20
C GLU A 103 5.83 8.11 -13.15
N MET A 104 6.73 7.27 -12.66
CA MET A 104 7.81 6.65 -13.42
C MET A 104 7.27 5.78 -14.56
N LEU A 105 6.30 4.91 -14.27
CA LEU A 105 5.74 4.00 -15.28
C LEU A 105 4.63 4.63 -16.13
N LYS A 106 4.14 5.82 -15.75
CA LYS A 106 2.98 6.50 -16.38
C LYS A 106 1.73 5.62 -16.43
N VAL A 107 1.48 4.88 -15.36
CA VAL A 107 0.36 3.95 -15.25
C VAL A 107 -0.75 4.48 -14.31
N PRO A 108 -1.96 3.91 -14.34
CA PRO A 108 -2.97 4.20 -13.33
C PRO A 108 -2.50 3.79 -11.93
N ARG A 109 -2.99 4.49 -10.90
CA ARG A 109 -2.74 4.17 -9.48
C ARG A 109 -2.92 2.69 -9.15
N GLY A 110 -3.99 2.07 -9.67
CA GLY A 110 -4.30 0.66 -9.44
C GLY A 110 -3.19 -0.27 -9.93
N THR A 111 -2.60 0.01 -11.08
CA THR A 111 -1.51 -0.77 -11.66
C THR A 111 -0.23 -0.63 -10.84
N ALA A 112 0.13 0.59 -10.40
CA ALA A 112 1.29 0.80 -9.54
C ALA A 112 1.16 0.05 -8.20
N LEU A 113 -0.03 0.13 -7.57
CA LEU A 113 -0.31 -0.62 -6.35
C LEU A 113 -0.23 -2.14 -6.56
N LEU A 114 -0.73 -2.63 -7.69
CA LEU A 114 -0.69 -4.05 -8.02
C LEU A 114 0.76 -4.55 -8.22
N ILE A 115 1.61 -3.77 -8.90
CA ILE A 115 3.04 -4.09 -9.06
C ILE A 115 3.73 -4.17 -7.70
N MET A 116 3.54 -3.17 -6.82
CA MET A 116 4.10 -3.21 -5.46
C MET A 116 3.57 -4.38 -4.63
N GLN A 117 2.28 -4.71 -4.77
CA GLN A 117 1.68 -5.83 -4.05
C GLN A 117 2.31 -7.16 -4.48
N HIS A 118 2.49 -7.39 -5.78
CA HIS A 118 3.17 -8.57 -6.28
C HIS A 118 4.63 -8.62 -5.82
N ALA A 119 5.33 -7.50 -5.83
CA ALA A 119 6.71 -7.44 -5.38
C ALA A 119 6.85 -7.85 -3.91
N LYS A 120 5.99 -7.29 -3.04
CA LYS A 120 5.94 -7.66 -1.61
C LYS A 120 5.64 -9.14 -1.40
N GLN A 121 4.66 -9.69 -2.12
CA GLN A 121 4.29 -11.10 -2.00
C GLN A 121 5.42 -12.04 -2.41
N ASP A 122 6.12 -11.71 -3.50
CA ASP A 122 7.16 -12.57 -4.03
C ASP A 122 8.45 -12.47 -3.21
N LEU A 123 8.80 -11.29 -2.70
CA LEU A 123 9.90 -11.11 -1.73
C LEU A 123 9.63 -11.89 -0.43
N TRP A 124 8.41 -11.82 0.10
CA TRP A 124 8.03 -12.61 1.28
C TRP A 124 8.14 -14.12 1.02
N LYS A 125 7.72 -14.58 -0.16
CA LYS A 125 7.84 -15.99 -0.55
C LYS A 125 9.30 -16.42 -0.62
N LEU A 126 10.19 -15.59 -1.18
CA LEU A 126 11.62 -15.86 -1.24
C LEU A 126 12.24 -15.95 0.17
N ALA A 127 11.89 -15.03 1.07
CA ALA A 127 12.37 -15.07 2.46
C ALA A 127 11.90 -16.34 3.19
N LEU A 128 10.65 -16.76 3.01
CA LEU A 128 10.13 -18.01 3.58
C LEU A 128 10.85 -19.25 3.04
N GLU A 129 11.21 -19.25 1.75
CA GLU A 129 11.96 -20.35 1.14
C GLU A 129 13.37 -20.46 1.73
N VAL A 130 14.05 -19.32 1.91
CA VAL A 130 15.38 -19.27 2.53
C VAL A 130 15.35 -19.85 3.95
N ILE A 131 14.36 -19.50 4.77
CA ILE A 131 14.23 -20.01 6.14
C ILE A 131 14.00 -21.53 6.17
N ARG A 132 13.23 -22.08 5.23
CA ARG A 132 12.94 -23.52 5.16
C ARG A 132 14.14 -24.35 4.73
N ASP A 133 15.05 -23.75 3.95
CA ASP A 133 16.25 -24.41 3.45
C ASP A 133 17.39 -24.47 4.48
N ILE A 134 17.23 -23.87 5.68
CA ILE A 134 18.21 -23.96 6.77
C ILE A 134 18.08 -25.35 7.42
N PRO A 135 19.06 -26.27 7.27
CA PRO A 135 19.01 -27.56 7.94
C PRO A 135 19.00 -27.34 9.46
N ALA A 136 18.12 -28.07 10.16
CA ALA A 136 18.11 -28.05 11.62
C ALA A 136 19.50 -28.44 12.15
N LEU A 137 20.10 -27.54 12.95
CA LEU A 137 21.38 -27.74 13.63
C LEU A 137 21.28 -28.87 14.67
#